data_AF-A0A087M773-F1
#
_entry.id   AF-A0A087M773-F1
#
_cell.length_a   1.000
_cell.length_b   1.000
_cell.length_c   1.000
_cell.angle_alpha   90.00
_cell.angle_beta   90.00
_cell.angle_gamma   90.00
#
_symmetry.space_group_name_H-M   'P 1'
#
loop_
_entity.id
_entity.type
_entity.pdbx_description
1 polymer ?
#
loop_
_entity_poly.entity_id
_entity_poly.type
_entity_poly.pdbx_seq_one_letter_code
_entity_poly.pdbx_strand_id
1 'polypeptide(L)'
;MIPSDHFTRFYNEVFKFLESKGQEDLDLYWLEISKNQEKHILDLIRTKGLQGMYEYWSVIEEEENCELDLMVDDEHLELHMHGCPSLAKVMDNDAAPMTRYCDHCAGWIGPIMDKTGYHLVYDVISRTEPRCVMRIFKDADKAKEAEKSVQLLMGWPGKKAAT
;
A
#
# COMPACT_ATOMS: atom_id res chain seq x y z
N MET A 1 -0.95 -24.45 5.59
CA MET A 1 -0.56 -23.03 5.69
C MET A 1 0.49 -22.80 4.62
N ILE A 2 0.30 -21.84 3.73
CA ILE A 2 1.32 -21.46 2.73
C ILE A 2 2.27 -20.46 3.42
N PRO A 3 3.59 -20.67 3.39
CA PRO A 3 4.56 -19.70 3.91
C PRO A 3 4.41 -18.32 3.26
N SER A 4 4.65 -17.22 4.01
CA SER A 4 4.41 -15.86 3.50
C SER A 4 5.31 -15.48 2.32
N ASP A 5 6.51 -16.04 2.25
CA ASP A 5 7.46 -15.92 1.14
C ASP A 5 6.96 -16.59 -0.14
N HIS A 6 6.26 -17.72 -0.05
CA HIS A 6 5.63 -18.34 -1.21
C HIS A 6 4.49 -17.46 -1.75
N PHE A 7 3.82 -16.72 -0.87
CA PHE A 7 2.73 -15.85 -1.24
C PHE A 7 3.21 -14.62 -2.03
N THR A 8 4.27 -13.95 -1.57
CA THR A 8 4.85 -12.78 -2.28
C THR A 8 5.31 -13.15 -3.70
N ARG A 9 5.92 -14.33 -3.85
CA ARG A 9 6.34 -14.90 -5.15
C ARG A 9 5.15 -15.27 -6.03
N PHE A 10 4.07 -15.79 -5.45
CA PHE A 10 2.85 -16.10 -6.18
C PHE A 10 2.16 -14.84 -6.72
N TYR A 11 1.95 -13.82 -5.88
CA TYR A 11 1.30 -12.58 -6.34
C TYR A 11 2.11 -11.89 -7.44
N ASN A 12 3.45 -11.96 -7.40
CA ASN A 12 4.30 -11.44 -8.47
C ASN A 12 3.90 -11.98 -9.85
N GLU A 13 3.71 -13.30 -9.97
CA GLU A 13 3.28 -13.92 -11.23
C GLU A 13 1.82 -13.63 -11.56
N VAL A 14 0.94 -13.59 -10.55
CA VAL A 14 -0.47 -13.21 -10.74
C VAL A 14 -0.59 -11.81 -11.32
N PHE A 15 0.17 -10.84 -10.79
CA PHE A 15 0.12 -9.47 -11.28
C PHE A 15 0.61 -9.36 -12.72
N LYS A 16 1.71 -10.03 -13.09
CA LYS A 16 2.18 -10.08 -14.50
C LYS A 16 1.14 -10.72 -15.41
N PHE A 17 0.53 -11.82 -14.97
CA PHE A 17 -0.50 -12.50 -15.74
C PHE A 17 -1.70 -11.58 -15.98
N LEU A 18 -2.21 -10.93 -14.93
CA LEU A 18 -3.34 -10.01 -15.04
C LEU A 18 -2.99 -8.77 -15.89
N GLU A 19 -1.80 -8.20 -15.72
CA GLU A 19 -1.30 -7.11 -16.58
C GLU A 19 -1.27 -7.52 -18.06
N SER A 20 -0.90 -8.78 -18.35
CA SER A 20 -0.93 -9.32 -19.72
C SER A 20 -2.35 -9.50 -20.29
N LYS A 21 -3.39 -9.53 -19.45
CA LYS A 21 -4.80 -9.55 -19.87
C LYS A 21 -5.33 -8.13 -20.10
N GLY A 22 -4.92 -7.19 -19.26
CA GLY A 22 -5.22 -5.78 -19.38
C GLY A 22 -5.14 -5.07 -18.05
N GLN A 23 -5.02 -3.73 -18.09
CA GLN A 23 -5.00 -2.92 -16.87
C GLN A 23 -6.28 -3.09 -16.03
N GLU A 24 -7.43 -3.27 -16.69
CA GLU A 24 -8.72 -3.46 -16.03
C GLU A 24 -8.75 -4.72 -15.16
N ASP A 25 -8.21 -5.85 -15.66
CA ASP A 25 -8.13 -7.10 -14.89
C ASP A 25 -7.26 -6.95 -13.63
N LEU A 26 -6.14 -6.23 -13.75
CA LEU A 26 -5.26 -5.94 -12.62
C LEU A 26 -5.93 -5.01 -11.60
N ASP A 27 -6.63 -3.97 -12.07
CA ASP A 27 -7.36 -3.02 -11.23
C ASP A 27 -8.49 -3.73 -10.45
N LEU A 28 -9.26 -4.61 -11.11
CA LEU A 28 -10.30 -5.42 -10.48
C LEU A 28 -9.72 -6.34 -9.40
N TYR A 29 -8.53 -6.91 -9.63
CA TYR A 29 -7.87 -7.75 -8.63
C TYR A 29 -7.45 -6.95 -7.39
N TRP A 30 -6.86 -5.77 -7.57
CA TRP A 30 -6.52 -4.89 -6.44
C TRP A 30 -7.75 -4.40 -5.68
N LEU A 31 -8.87 -4.13 -6.36
CA LEU A 31 -10.14 -3.81 -5.72
C LEU A 31 -10.69 -4.97 -4.90
N GLU A 32 -10.55 -6.21 -5.36
CA GLU A 32 -10.96 -7.38 -4.57
C GLU A 32 -10.06 -7.59 -3.34
N ILE A 33 -8.74 -7.33 -3.46
CA ILE A 33 -7.83 -7.29 -2.31
C ILE A 33 -8.28 -6.22 -1.30
N SER A 34 -8.56 -4.99 -1.77
CA SER A 34 -9.09 -3.90 -0.94
C SER A 34 -10.34 -4.35 -0.20
N LYS A 35 -11.32 -4.90 -0.92
CA LYS A 35 -12.59 -5.36 -0.35
C LYS A 35 -12.39 -6.45 0.70
N ASN A 36 -11.40 -7.32 0.53
CA ASN A 36 -11.08 -8.30 1.56
C ASN A 36 -10.43 -7.64 2.78
N GLN A 37 -9.51 -6.69 2.57
CA GLN A 37 -8.84 -5.96 3.65
C GLN A 37 -9.79 -5.11 4.50
N GLU A 38 -10.88 -4.64 3.92
CA GLU A 38 -11.93 -3.91 4.64
C GLU A 38 -12.44 -4.63 5.89
N LYS A 39 -12.49 -5.97 5.87
CA LYS A 39 -12.93 -6.80 7.01
C LYS A 39 -12.00 -6.68 8.22
N HIS A 40 -10.76 -6.27 8.00
CA HIS A 40 -9.73 -6.19 9.03
C HIS A 40 -9.55 -4.75 9.56
N ILE A 41 -9.71 -3.75 8.70
CA ILE A 41 -9.32 -2.36 9.03
C ILE A 41 -10.48 -1.38 9.15
N LEU A 42 -11.63 -1.58 8.47
CA LEU A 42 -12.66 -0.53 8.41
C LEU A 42 -13.26 -0.21 9.77
N ASP A 43 -13.49 -1.21 10.62
CA ASP A 43 -14.07 -0.98 11.94
C ASP A 43 -13.11 -0.20 12.85
N LEU A 44 -11.80 -0.45 12.74
CA LEU A 44 -10.78 0.34 13.44
C LEU A 44 -10.78 1.80 12.95
N ILE A 45 -10.80 2.02 11.64
CA ILE A 45 -10.83 3.39 11.07
C ILE A 45 -12.09 4.13 11.52
N ARG A 46 -13.26 3.47 11.50
CA ARG A 46 -14.54 4.10 11.85
C ARG A 46 -14.64 4.43 13.34
N THR A 47 -14.09 3.59 14.20
CA THR A 47 -14.20 3.75 15.65
C THR A 47 -13.10 4.61 16.25
N LYS A 48 -11.90 4.58 15.68
CA LYS A 48 -10.69 5.20 16.25
C LYS A 48 -9.95 6.14 15.29
N GLY A 49 -10.38 6.27 14.04
CA GLY A 49 -9.74 7.14 13.05
C GLY A 49 -8.28 6.77 12.78
N LEU A 50 -7.40 7.78 12.74
CA LEU A 50 -5.96 7.60 12.57
C LEU A 50 -5.33 6.69 13.65
N GLN A 51 -5.85 6.69 14.88
CA GLN A 51 -5.35 5.79 15.91
C GLN A 51 -5.69 4.33 15.61
N GLY A 52 -6.85 4.06 15.01
CA GLY A 52 -7.21 2.71 14.57
C GLY A 52 -6.37 2.23 13.40
N MET A 53 -5.99 3.15 12.51
CA MET A 53 -5.02 2.88 11.46
C MET A 53 -3.64 2.55 12.03
N TYR A 54 -3.17 3.33 13.00
CA TYR A 54 -1.91 3.06 13.71
C TYR A 54 -1.93 1.67 14.33
N GLU A 55 -2.99 1.32 15.06
CA GLU A 55 -3.14 -0.01 15.66
C GLU A 55 -3.08 -1.15 14.63
N TYR A 56 -3.73 -0.98 13.47
CA TYR A 56 -3.69 -1.97 12.41
C TYR A 56 -2.27 -2.16 11.87
N TRP A 57 -1.56 -1.07 11.55
CA TRP A 57 -0.22 -1.15 10.97
C TRP A 57 0.85 -1.57 11.98
N SER A 58 0.71 -1.28 13.28
CA SER A 58 1.59 -1.81 14.32
C SER A 58 1.52 -3.34 14.44
N VAL A 59 0.35 -3.94 14.21
CA VAL A 59 0.24 -5.41 14.18
C VAL A 59 0.99 -5.98 12.97
N ILE A 60 0.84 -5.34 11.79
CA ILE A 60 1.57 -5.76 10.59
C ILE A 60 3.08 -5.62 10.76
N GLU A 61 3.54 -4.55 11.42
CA GLU A 61 4.94 -4.35 11.77
C GLU A 61 5.52 -5.54 12.54
N GLU A 62 4.81 -5.96 13.59
CA GLU A 62 5.21 -7.08 14.45
C GLU A 62 5.13 -8.43 13.72
N GLU A 63 4.01 -8.71 13.03
CA GLU A 63 3.77 -10.01 12.39
C GLU A 63 4.68 -10.27 11.19
N GLU A 64 4.98 -9.23 10.39
CA GLU A 64 5.84 -9.33 9.21
C GLU A 64 7.32 -9.04 9.52
N ASN A 65 7.63 -8.67 10.79
CA ASN A 65 8.96 -8.30 11.25
C ASN A 65 9.66 -7.33 10.28
N CYS A 66 8.96 -6.25 9.94
CA CYS A 66 9.45 -5.25 8.99
C CYS A 66 10.11 -4.07 9.69
N GLU A 67 11.12 -3.50 9.02
CA GLU A 67 11.80 -2.30 9.50
C GLU A 67 11.02 -1.08 9.03
N LEU A 68 10.13 -0.57 9.89
CA LEU A 68 9.35 0.64 9.62
C LEU A 68 9.33 1.59 10.82
N ASP A 69 9.20 2.88 10.55
CA ASP A 69 8.78 3.87 11.55
C ASP A 69 7.30 4.17 11.35
N LEU A 70 6.51 4.08 12.40
CA LEU A 70 5.09 4.43 12.40
C LEU A 70 4.81 5.56 13.37
N MET A 71 4.22 6.64 12.87
CA MET A 71 3.84 7.82 13.65
C MET A 71 2.38 8.17 13.41
N VAL A 72 1.72 8.66 14.44
CA VAL A 72 0.36 9.20 14.36
C VAL A 72 0.24 10.43 15.23
N ASP A 73 -0.42 11.45 14.70
CA ASP A 73 -0.84 12.63 15.44
C ASP A 73 -2.31 12.98 15.13
N ASP A 74 -2.73 14.17 15.54
CA ASP A 74 -4.11 14.62 15.34
C ASP A 74 -4.46 14.92 13.88
N GLU A 75 -3.48 15.07 13.00
CA GLU A 75 -3.64 15.53 11.62
C GLU A 75 -3.39 14.42 10.60
N HIS A 76 -2.39 13.56 10.84
CA HIS A 76 -2.04 12.48 9.93
C HIS A 76 -1.41 11.26 10.61
N LEU A 77 -1.37 10.18 9.84
CA LEU A 77 -0.53 9.00 10.09
C LEU A 77 0.57 8.97 9.04
N GLU A 78 1.77 8.60 9.46
CA GLU A 78 2.95 8.48 8.59
C GLU A 78 3.70 7.19 8.88
N LEU A 79 3.97 6.44 7.81
CA LEU A 79 4.73 5.19 7.83
C LEU A 79 5.92 5.33 6.90
N HIS A 80 7.13 5.14 7.44
CA HIS A 80 8.38 5.04 6.67
C HIS A 80 8.82 3.60 6.66
N MET A 81 8.79 2.95 5.50
CA MET A 81 9.30 1.60 5.31
C MET A 81 10.77 1.69 4.91
N HIS A 82 11.66 1.12 5.72
CA HIS A 82 13.11 1.06 5.45
C HIS A 82 13.56 -0.26 4.84
N GLY A 83 12.75 -1.32 5.02
CA GLY A 83 13.00 -2.65 4.46
C GLY A 83 11.71 -3.43 4.19
N CYS A 84 11.04 -3.16 3.08
CA CYS A 84 9.82 -3.87 2.67
C CYS A 84 10.09 -5.37 2.46
N PRO A 85 9.52 -6.26 3.29
CA PRO A 85 9.78 -7.69 3.17
C PRO A 85 9.24 -8.26 1.86
N SER A 86 8.10 -7.75 1.37
CA SER A 86 7.48 -8.23 0.13
C SER A 86 8.32 -7.94 -1.10
N LEU A 87 8.80 -6.70 -1.26
CA LEU A 87 9.65 -6.35 -2.41
C LEU A 87 11.01 -7.05 -2.31
N ALA A 88 11.62 -7.12 -1.12
CA ALA A 88 12.87 -7.84 -0.91
C ALA A 88 12.78 -9.31 -1.35
N LYS A 89 11.71 -10.02 -0.94
CA LYS A 89 11.46 -11.42 -1.32
C LYS A 89 11.16 -11.60 -2.81
N VAL A 90 10.58 -10.59 -3.47
CA VAL A 90 10.32 -10.64 -4.93
C VAL A 90 11.60 -10.37 -5.72
N MET A 91 12.48 -9.51 -5.24
CA MET A 91 13.79 -9.30 -5.85
C MET A 91 14.72 -10.50 -5.64
N ASP A 92 14.59 -11.22 -4.51
CA ASP A 92 15.24 -12.50 -4.24
C ASP A 92 14.36 -13.69 -4.67
N ASN A 93 14.07 -13.74 -5.98
CA ASN A 93 13.24 -14.78 -6.57
C ASN A 93 13.82 -15.23 -7.93
N ASP A 94 13.58 -16.49 -8.29
CA ASP A 94 14.03 -17.06 -9.58
C ASP A 94 13.25 -16.46 -10.77
N ALA A 95 12.07 -15.90 -10.50
CA ALA A 95 11.27 -15.18 -11.49
C ALA A 95 11.53 -13.67 -11.41
N ALA A 96 11.60 -13.01 -12.56
CA ALA A 96 11.79 -11.57 -12.62
C ALA A 96 10.71 -10.82 -11.81
N PRO A 97 11.01 -9.71 -11.12
CA PRO A 97 9.98 -8.89 -10.49
C PRO A 97 8.98 -8.33 -11.51
N MET A 98 7.71 -8.23 -11.13
CA MET A 98 6.75 -7.40 -11.85
C MET A 98 7.22 -5.94 -11.76
N THR A 99 7.34 -5.26 -12.90
CA THR A 99 7.83 -3.87 -12.96
C THR A 99 7.05 -2.91 -12.08
N ARG A 100 5.78 -3.21 -11.83
CA ARG A 100 4.85 -2.39 -11.04
C ARG A 100 4.46 -3.05 -9.72
N TYR A 101 5.33 -3.93 -9.18
CA TYR A 101 4.99 -4.73 -8.02
C TYR A 101 4.45 -3.88 -6.88
N CYS A 102 5.12 -2.78 -6.50
CA CYS A 102 4.71 -1.92 -5.39
C CYS A 102 3.36 -1.21 -5.59
N ASP A 103 2.83 -1.14 -6.82
CA ASP A 103 1.57 -0.45 -7.10
C ASP A 103 0.38 -1.09 -6.36
N HIS A 104 0.49 -2.38 -6.01
CA HIS A 104 -0.56 -3.06 -5.26
C HIS A 104 -0.81 -2.42 -3.88
N CYS A 105 0.20 -1.85 -3.21
CA CYS A 105 0.06 -1.24 -1.89
C CYS A 105 -0.95 -0.08 -1.95
N ALA A 106 -0.71 0.90 -2.83
CA ALA A 106 -1.66 1.97 -3.05
C ALA A 106 -2.99 1.43 -3.65
N GLY A 107 -2.90 0.43 -4.53
CA GLY A 107 -4.03 -0.20 -5.20
C GLY A 107 -5.10 -0.74 -4.25
N TRP A 108 -4.72 -1.28 -3.08
CA TRP A 108 -5.68 -1.75 -2.08
C TRP A 108 -5.95 -0.74 -0.96
N ILE A 109 -4.97 0.09 -0.56
CA ILE A 109 -5.16 1.07 0.54
C ILE A 109 -6.01 2.25 0.08
N GLY A 110 -5.76 2.76 -1.12
CA GLY A 110 -6.42 3.93 -1.69
C GLY A 110 -7.95 3.82 -1.69
N PRO A 111 -8.54 2.74 -2.22
CA PRO A 111 -9.99 2.56 -2.21
C PRO A 111 -10.61 2.50 -0.80
N ILE A 112 -9.87 2.07 0.23
CA ILE A 112 -10.33 2.11 1.62
C ILE A 112 -10.34 3.57 2.13
N MET A 113 -9.33 4.36 1.78
CA MET A 113 -9.27 5.78 2.15
C MET A 113 -10.39 6.57 1.49
N ASP A 114 -10.69 6.31 0.21
CA ASP A 114 -11.81 6.92 -0.51
C ASP A 114 -13.17 6.66 0.18
N LYS A 115 -13.34 5.51 0.85
CA LYS A 115 -14.55 5.14 1.59
C LYS A 115 -14.66 5.77 2.98
N THR A 116 -13.54 6.23 3.53
CA THR A 116 -13.46 6.67 4.93
C THR A 116 -13.27 8.17 5.07
N GLY A 117 -13.09 8.89 3.96
CA GLY A 117 -12.91 10.34 3.95
C GLY A 117 -11.51 10.79 4.33
N TYR A 118 -10.54 9.86 4.39
CA TYR A 118 -9.13 10.17 4.57
C TYR A 118 -8.42 10.27 3.22
N HIS A 119 -7.26 10.92 3.22
CA HIS A 119 -6.54 11.26 1.99
C HIS A 119 -5.15 10.62 1.98
N LEU A 120 -4.98 9.62 1.11
CA LEU A 120 -3.73 8.90 0.93
C LEU A 120 -2.74 9.65 0.05
N VAL A 121 -1.50 9.73 0.51
CA VAL A 121 -0.30 10.05 -0.26
C VAL A 121 0.66 8.88 -0.10
N TYR A 122 0.93 8.18 -1.19
CA TYR A 122 1.81 7.01 -1.17
C TYR A 122 2.98 7.24 -2.13
N ASP A 123 4.16 7.43 -1.56
CA ASP A 123 5.42 7.59 -2.29
C ASP A 123 6.17 6.26 -2.26
N VAL A 124 6.27 5.59 -3.41
CA VAL A 124 7.04 4.34 -3.48
C VAL A 124 8.54 4.59 -3.60
N ILE A 125 9.00 5.86 -3.71
CA ILE A 125 10.42 6.25 -3.84
C ILE A 125 11.04 5.70 -5.13
N SER A 126 11.22 4.38 -5.19
CA SER A 126 11.71 3.60 -6.31
C SER A 126 11.04 2.23 -6.31
N ARG A 127 10.78 1.68 -7.51
CA ARG A 127 10.21 0.33 -7.66
C ARG A 127 11.22 -0.79 -7.47
N THR A 128 12.49 -0.45 -7.29
CA THR A 128 13.60 -1.39 -7.12
C THR A 128 14.33 -1.20 -5.79
N GLU A 129 13.82 -0.34 -4.92
CA GLU A 129 14.34 -0.17 -3.56
C GLU A 129 13.24 -0.58 -2.58
N PRO A 130 13.53 -1.40 -1.57
CA PRO A 130 12.52 -1.89 -0.63
C PRO A 130 12.16 -0.81 0.41
N ARG A 131 11.88 0.42 -0.04
CA ARG A 131 11.57 1.58 0.79
C ARG A 131 10.38 2.32 0.22
N CYS A 132 9.52 2.84 1.09
CA CYS A 132 8.41 3.69 0.69
C CYS A 132 7.94 4.55 1.85
N VAL A 133 7.19 5.61 1.56
CA VAL A 133 6.53 6.43 2.56
C VAL A 133 5.03 6.48 2.28
N MET A 134 4.25 6.14 3.28
CA MET A 134 2.80 6.28 3.24
C MET A 134 2.37 7.35 4.24
N ARG A 135 1.57 8.30 3.78
CA ARG A 135 0.94 9.32 4.62
C ARG A 135 -0.55 9.33 4.40
N ILE A 136 -1.31 9.43 5.50
CA ILE A 136 -2.77 9.47 5.47
C ILE A 136 -3.23 10.67 6.26
N PHE A 137 -3.89 11.61 5.60
CA PHE A 137 -4.33 12.87 6.18
C PHE A 137 -5.84 12.90 6.41
N LYS A 138 -6.27 13.60 7.46
CA LYS A 138 -7.67 14.03 7.61
C LYS A 138 -8.06 15.13 6.61
N ASP A 139 -7.10 15.99 6.27
CA ASP A 139 -7.33 17.18 5.43
C ASP A 139 -6.81 16.96 4.01
N ALA A 140 -7.69 17.20 3.02
CA ALA A 140 -7.38 17.01 1.61
C ALA A 140 -6.30 17.94 1.08
N ASP A 141 -6.24 19.18 1.55
CA ASP A 141 -5.29 20.18 1.09
C ASP A 141 -3.90 19.92 1.66
N LYS A 142 -3.81 19.39 2.90
CA LYS A 142 -2.54 18.87 3.43
C LYS A 142 -2.02 17.68 2.65
N ALA A 143 -2.89 16.75 2.26
CA ALA A 143 -2.50 15.65 1.38
C ALA A 143 -1.96 16.16 0.02
N LYS A 144 -2.66 17.09 -0.63
CA LYS A 144 -2.19 17.70 -1.88
C LYS A 144 -0.87 18.44 -1.72
N GLU A 145 -0.64 19.10 -0.58
CA GLU A 145 0.65 19.74 -0.30
C GLU A 145 1.76 18.70 -0.17
N ALA A 146 1.51 17.62 0.56
CA ALA A 146 2.47 16.53 0.73
C ALA A 146 2.81 15.83 -0.60
N GLU A 147 1.84 15.67 -1.52
CA GLU A 147 2.05 15.13 -2.87
C GLU A 147 3.13 15.89 -3.66
N LYS A 148 3.40 17.17 -3.36
CA LYS A 148 4.46 17.95 -4.07
C LYS A 148 5.88 17.51 -3.71
N SER A 149 6.06 16.80 -2.60
CA SER A 149 7.36 16.40 -2.08
C SER A 149 7.72 14.94 -2.37
N VAL A 150 6.79 14.18 -2.96
CA VAL A 150 6.97 12.76 -3.25
C VAL A 150 7.90 12.55 -4.45
N GLN A 151 8.64 11.44 -4.45
CA GLN A 151 9.52 11.08 -5.55
C GLN A 151 8.79 10.30 -6.63
N LEU A 152 7.95 9.33 -6.23
CA LEU A 152 7.15 8.52 -7.13
C LEU A 152 5.76 8.30 -6.53
N LEU A 153 4.85 9.22 -6.86
CA LEU A 153 3.47 9.18 -6.39
C LEU A 153 2.71 7.99 -6.98
N MET A 154 2.04 7.23 -6.12
CA MET A 154 1.18 6.14 -6.56
C MET A 154 -0.28 6.56 -6.70
N GLY A 155 -0.91 6.02 -7.74
CA GLY A 155 -2.35 6.00 -7.92
C GLY A 155 -2.95 4.62 -7.63
N TRP A 156 -4.27 4.54 -7.70
CA TRP A 156 -5.06 3.33 -7.48
C TRP A 156 -6.31 3.34 -8.39
N PRO A 157 -7.05 2.22 -8.50
CA PRO A 157 -8.30 2.19 -9.25
C PRO A 157 -9.26 3.28 -8.75
N GLY A 158 -9.60 4.24 -9.62
CA GLY A 158 -10.43 5.41 -9.27
C GLY A 158 -9.66 6.72 -9.03
N LYS A 159 -8.35 6.67 -8.73
CA LYS A 159 -7.48 7.85 -8.63
C LYS A 159 -6.16 7.61 -9.37
N LYS A 160 -6.01 8.17 -10.57
CA LYS A 160 -4.74 8.09 -11.31
C LYS A 160 -3.73 9.08 -10.72
N ALA A 161 -2.49 8.64 -10.53
CA ALA A 161 -1.39 9.58 -10.29
C ALA A 161 -1.21 10.46 -11.53
N ALA A 162 -0.80 11.72 -11.33
CA ALA A 162 -0.37 12.56 -12.44
C ALA A 162 0.86 11.90 -13.08
N THR A 163 0.79 11.63 -14.38
CA THR A 163 1.88 11.06 -15.19
C THR A 163 3.02 12.04 -15.39
#